data_AF-A0A2N3DA36-F1
#
_entry.id   AF-A0A2N3DA36-F1
#
_cell.length_a   1.000
_cell.length_b   1.000
_cell.length_c   1.000
_cell.angle_alpha   90.00
_cell.angle_beta   90.00
_cell.angle_gamma   90.00
#
_symmetry.space_group_name_H-M   'P 1'
#
loop_
_entity.id
_entity.type
_entity.pdbx_description
1 polymer ?
#
loop_
_entity_poly.entity_id
_entity_poly.type
_entity_poly.pdbx_seq_one_letter_code
_entity_poly.pdbx_strand_id
1 'polypeptide(L)'
;MTEPVRSPCNPGSPFNRRQVWENQAFLSALRRTGNAREAARSVGLSRSTFLKRRARDPVFATAWEQALVVAQADLHARGGAPDPGSATPGIDANEPRIVKMRSGRLQLRRVRPRQITRAVEQAFLSALSATANVRLSAAAAGFHSASFYARRRQSPAFAREMRLALETGYEQLEMALLAAAEPQSYLDDAWRHNDPPPIPSMTAEVALQMLYLHNKSVHQLAEPPHIKRRRGESIEAHSYRLGEMYEARQERQREEFNIAEAARRAGGTPHLFGPKILPLPALDQVTGWSKANARKG
;
A
#
# COMPACT_ATOMS: atom_id res chain seq x y z
N MET A 1 -17.80 -3.70 42.11
CA MET A 1 -17.41 -2.33 41.72
C MET A 1 -16.41 -1.84 42.75
N THR A 2 -15.11 -1.98 42.47
CA THR A 2 -14.05 -1.71 43.44
C THR A 2 -13.49 -0.31 43.17
N GLU A 3 -13.83 0.64 44.03
CA GLU A 3 -13.34 2.03 43.94
C GLU A 3 -11.81 2.06 44.00
N PRO A 4 -11.13 2.91 43.19
CA PRO A 4 -9.70 3.11 43.32
C PRO A 4 -9.40 3.88 44.61
N VAL A 5 -8.78 3.18 45.57
CA VAL A 5 -8.28 3.73 46.84
C VAL A 5 -7.53 5.05 46.59
N ARG A 6 -8.12 6.16 47.04
CA ARG A 6 -7.53 7.50 46.98
C ARG A 6 -6.44 7.60 48.05
N SER A 7 -5.19 7.35 47.67
CA SER A 7 -4.05 7.66 48.54
C SER A 7 -3.91 9.18 48.72
N PRO A 8 -3.70 9.68 49.96
CA PRO A 8 -3.58 11.10 50.23
C PRO A 8 -2.27 11.68 49.65
N CYS A 9 -2.32 12.93 49.20
CA CYS A 9 -1.14 13.70 48.83
C CYS A 9 -0.14 13.72 50.01
N ASN A 10 1.10 13.35 49.75
CA ASN A 10 2.18 13.45 50.73
C ASN A 10 2.54 14.94 50.93
N PRO A 11 2.48 15.51 52.16
CA PRO A 11 2.58 16.95 52.39
C PRO A 11 3.95 17.61 52.07
N GLY A 12 4.93 16.87 51.54
CA GLY A 12 6.25 17.38 51.13
C GLY A 12 6.52 17.35 49.62
N SER A 13 5.56 16.99 48.77
CA SER A 13 5.81 16.84 47.34
C SER A 13 5.76 18.19 46.60
N PRO A 14 6.74 18.54 45.75
CA PRO A 14 6.74 19.78 44.97
C PRO A 14 5.75 19.78 43.79
N PHE A 15 4.83 18.80 43.74
CA PHE A 15 3.93 18.55 42.63
C PHE A 15 2.48 18.88 43.01
N ASN A 16 1.74 19.45 42.06
CA ASN A 16 0.31 19.68 42.27
C ASN A 16 -0.47 18.34 42.27
N ARG A 17 -1.71 18.37 42.75
CA ARG A 17 -2.55 17.17 42.88
C ARG A 17 -2.63 16.37 41.58
N ARG A 18 -2.84 17.02 40.44
CA ARG A 18 -2.88 16.36 39.12
C ARG A 18 -1.57 15.66 38.77
N GLN A 19 -0.44 16.32 39.01
CA GLN A 19 0.89 15.77 38.75
C GLN A 19 1.20 14.57 39.65
N VAL A 20 0.72 14.58 40.90
CA VAL A 20 0.82 13.42 41.81
C VAL A 20 0.08 12.21 41.24
N TRP A 21 -1.15 12.40 40.74
CA TRP A 21 -1.91 11.34 40.08
C TRP A 21 -1.23 10.82 38.80
N GLU A 22 -0.74 11.72 37.94
CA GLU A 22 0.03 11.36 36.74
C GLU A 22 1.30 10.57 37.10
N ASN A 23 2.00 10.97 38.17
CA ASN A 23 3.19 10.28 38.67
C ASN A 23 2.85 8.87 39.20
N GLN A 24 1.75 8.72 39.94
CA GLN A 24 1.30 7.43 40.43
C GLN A 24 0.88 6.49 39.28
N ALA A 25 0.13 7.00 38.30
CA ALA A 25 -0.24 6.25 37.10
C ALA A 25 1.00 5.86 36.27
N PHE A 26 2.00 6.74 36.19
CA PHE A 26 3.27 6.43 35.54
C PHE A 26 4.04 5.33 36.27
N LEU A 27 4.15 5.39 37.61
CA LEU A 27 4.86 4.39 38.40
C LEU A 27 4.17 3.02 38.34
N SER A 28 2.83 2.97 38.33
CA SER A 28 2.08 1.71 38.16
C SER A 28 2.29 1.10 36.77
N ALA A 29 2.33 1.93 35.72
CA ALA A 29 2.67 1.48 34.37
C ALA A 29 4.14 1.05 34.25
N LEU A 30 5.05 1.72 34.95
CA LEU A 30 6.47 1.38 34.98
C LEU A 30 6.72 0.03 35.67
N ARG A 31 6.02 -0.25 36.78
CA ARG A 31 6.05 -1.55 37.47
C ARG A 31 5.63 -2.70 36.54
N ARG A 32 4.63 -2.50 35.70
CA ARG A 32 4.16 -3.54 34.77
C ARG A 32 5.07 -3.75 33.56
N THR A 33 5.74 -2.69 33.08
CA THR A 33 6.41 -2.73 31.76
C THR A 33 7.93 -2.72 31.84
N GLY A 34 8.53 -2.19 32.91
CA GLY A 34 9.97 -1.93 32.99
C GLY A 34 10.49 -0.91 31.96
N ASN A 35 9.59 -0.27 31.19
CA ASN A 35 9.92 0.60 30.06
C ASN A 35 9.31 1.98 30.27
N ALA A 36 10.13 2.94 30.70
CA ALA A 36 9.70 4.32 30.98
C ALA A 36 9.06 5.04 29.78
N ARG A 37 9.43 4.68 28.55
CA ARG A 37 8.83 5.31 27.35
C ARG A 37 7.41 4.78 27.11
N GLU A 38 7.19 3.50 27.37
CA GLU A 38 5.88 2.87 27.27
C GLU A 38 4.96 3.33 28.41
N ALA A 39 5.49 3.37 29.64
CA ALA A 39 4.77 3.87 30.80
C ALA A 39 4.30 5.33 30.59
N ALA A 40 5.19 6.21 30.10
CA ALA A 40 4.83 7.59 29.80
C ALA A 40 3.73 7.68 28.72
N ARG A 41 3.83 6.86 27.66
CA ARG A 41 2.80 6.79 26.61
C ARG A 41 1.45 6.34 27.16
N SER A 42 1.42 5.37 28.06
CA SER A 42 0.15 4.88 28.66
C SER A 42 -0.56 5.95 29.48
N VAL A 43 0.18 6.94 30.00
CA VAL A 43 -0.35 8.10 30.72
C VAL A 43 -0.67 9.27 29.75
N GLY A 44 -0.27 9.18 28.47
CA GLY A 44 -0.47 10.23 27.48
C GLY A 44 0.52 11.40 27.56
N LEU A 45 1.66 11.21 28.24
CA LEU A 45 2.68 12.26 28.44
C LEU A 45 4.04 11.85 27.87
N SER A 46 4.89 12.84 27.59
CA SER A 46 6.25 12.57 27.15
C SER A 46 7.13 12.03 28.28
N ARG A 47 8.02 11.09 27.96
CA ARG A 47 9.06 10.60 28.89
C ARG A 47 9.88 11.74 29.50
N SER A 48 10.15 12.79 28.73
CA SER A 48 10.96 13.92 29.21
C SER A 48 10.32 14.63 30.41
N THR A 49 8.99 14.68 30.48
CA THR A 49 8.24 15.25 31.61
C THR A 49 8.56 14.51 32.91
N PHE A 50 8.52 13.17 32.88
CA PHE A 50 8.79 12.35 34.05
C PHE A 50 10.28 12.33 34.44
N LEU A 51 11.20 12.46 33.48
CA LEU A 51 12.63 12.64 33.77
C LEU A 51 12.91 13.97 34.50
N LYS A 52 12.27 15.07 34.08
CA LYS A 52 12.38 16.35 34.77
C LYS A 52 11.82 16.28 36.20
N ARG A 53 10.67 15.60 36.38
CA ARG A 53 10.09 15.36 37.72
C ARG A 53 11.02 14.52 38.60
N ARG A 54 11.64 13.48 38.04
CA ARG A 54 12.65 12.65 38.73
C ARG A 54 13.87 13.44 39.17
N ALA A 55 14.34 14.39 38.38
CA ALA A 55 15.46 15.24 38.76
C ALA A 55 15.11 16.23 39.90
N ARG A 56 13.83 16.64 39.98
CA ARG A 56 13.35 17.64 40.94
C ARG A 56 12.99 17.07 42.30
N ASP A 57 12.51 15.83 42.37
CA ASP A 57 12.01 15.22 43.61
C ASP A 57 12.72 13.89 43.91
N PRO A 58 13.52 13.81 44.99
CA PRO A 58 14.21 12.57 45.37
C PRO A 58 13.25 11.45 45.77
N VAL A 59 12.07 11.76 46.33
CA VAL A 59 11.07 10.75 46.73
C VAL A 59 10.49 10.07 45.49
N PHE A 60 10.21 10.85 44.44
CA PHE A 60 9.78 10.29 43.17
C PHE A 60 10.89 9.48 42.49
N ALA A 61 12.16 9.88 42.65
CA ALA A 61 13.30 9.14 42.13
C ALA A 61 13.47 7.76 42.82
N THR A 62 13.32 7.68 44.15
CA THR A 62 13.39 6.39 44.87
C THR A 62 12.21 5.49 44.51
N ALA A 63 10.99 6.04 44.44
CA ALA A 63 9.80 5.30 44.02
C ALA A 63 9.94 4.76 42.57
N TRP A 64 10.61 5.50 41.69
CA TRP A 64 10.93 5.05 40.33
C TRP A 64 11.88 3.85 40.32
N GLU A 65 12.96 3.90 41.09
CA GLU A 65 13.90 2.78 41.18
C GLU A 65 13.24 1.53 41.79
N GLN A 66 12.45 1.69 42.86
CA GLN A 66 11.64 0.61 43.43
C GLN A 66 10.70 0.01 42.38
N ALA A 67 10.02 0.84 41.58
CA ALA A 67 9.15 0.38 40.51
C ALA A 67 9.91 -0.45 39.46
N LEU A 68 11.15 -0.08 39.15
CA LEU A 68 11.99 -0.82 38.21
C LEU A 68 12.48 -2.17 38.78
N VAL A 69 12.78 -2.24 40.08
CA VAL A 69 13.15 -3.50 40.75
C VAL A 69 11.99 -4.50 40.73
N VAL A 70 10.79 -4.04 41.10
CA VAL A 70 9.57 -4.86 41.04
C VAL A 70 9.29 -5.32 39.61
N ALA A 71 9.37 -4.41 38.62
CA ALA A 71 9.18 -4.77 37.22
C ALA A 71 10.17 -5.86 36.75
N GLN A 72 11.43 -5.77 37.18
CA GLN A 72 12.45 -6.74 36.81
C GLN A 72 12.15 -8.11 37.42
N ALA A 73 11.75 -8.16 38.70
CA ALA A 73 11.33 -9.40 39.37
C ALA A 73 10.11 -10.04 38.69
N ASP A 74 9.08 -9.26 38.41
CA ASP A 74 7.85 -9.73 37.74
C ASP A 74 8.14 -10.23 36.32
N LEU A 75 8.99 -9.54 35.56
CA LEU A 75 9.37 -9.95 34.21
C LEU A 75 10.28 -11.19 34.22
N HIS A 76 11.11 -11.39 35.24
CA HIS A 76 11.86 -12.62 35.42
C HIS A 76 10.94 -13.81 35.75
N ALA A 77 9.95 -13.61 36.63
CA ALA A 77 8.96 -14.63 36.94
C ALA A 77 8.11 -15.02 35.71
N ARG A 78 7.75 -14.04 34.88
CA ARG A 78 7.04 -14.26 33.61
C ARG A 78 7.91 -14.82 32.48
N GLY A 79 9.22 -14.62 32.56
CA GLY A 79 10.20 -14.97 31.53
C GLY A 79 10.91 -16.31 31.75
N GLY A 80 10.39 -17.17 32.64
CA GLY A 80 10.90 -18.53 32.84
C GLY A 80 10.72 -19.40 31.59
N ALA A 81 11.84 -19.81 31.00
CA ALA A 81 12.01 -20.69 29.83
C ALA A 81 11.27 -20.27 28.53
N PRO A 82 11.99 -19.76 27.51
CA PRO A 82 11.45 -19.74 26.16
C PRO A 82 11.41 -21.19 25.64
N ASP A 83 10.23 -21.69 25.30
CA ASP A 83 10.10 -22.90 24.50
C ASP A 83 10.80 -22.66 23.15
N PRO A 84 11.88 -23.38 22.80
CA PRO A 84 12.65 -23.14 21.58
C PRO A 84 11.85 -23.33 20.29
N GLY A 85 10.63 -23.87 20.37
CA GLY A 85 9.77 -24.20 19.23
C GLY A 85 8.65 -23.22 18.89
N SER A 86 8.32 -22.22 19.73
CA SER A 86 7.16 -21.33 19.48
C SER A 86 7.47 -20.15 18.55
N ALA A 87 8.10 -20.45 17.41
CA ALA A 87 8.05 -19.59 16.25
C ALA A 87 6.66 -19.75 15.60
N THR A 88 5.64 -19.10 16.17
CA THR A 88 4.41 -18.79 15.42
C THR A 88 4.56 -17.38 14.86
N PRO A 89 5.07 -17.22 13.62
CA PRO A 89 5.04 -15.94 12.94
C PRO A 89 3.60 -15.68 12.47
N GLY A 90 2.88 -14.88 13.24
CA GLY A 90 1.77 -14.11 12.68
C GLY A 90 0.39 -14.32 13.27
N ILE A 91 0.22 -14.07 14.58
CA ILE A 91 -1.15 -13.82 15.07
C ILE A 91 -1.32 -12.38 15.55
N ASP A 92 -0.36 -11.77 16.28
CA ASP A 92 -0.48 -10.33 16.60
C ASP A 92 0.86 -9.60 16.61
N ALA A 93 1.19 -8.93 15.50
CA ALA A 93 2.43 -8.14 15.36
C ALA A 93 2.56 -6.96 16.35
N ASN A 94 1.52 -6.68 17.14
CA ASN A 94 1.46 -5.60 18.13
C ASN A 94 1.48 -6.10 19.58
N GLU A 95 1.57 -7.42 19.82
CA GLU A 95 1.57 -7.95 21.18
C GLU A 95 2.88 -7.59 21.91
N PRO A 96 2.81 -7.09 23.15
CA PRO A 96 3.99 -6.72 23.92
C PRO A 96 4.82 -7.96 24.29
N ARG A 97 6.08 -8.01 23.83
CA ARG A 97 7.03 -9.10 24.15
C ARG A 97 8.05 -8.66 25.21
N ILE A 98 8.48 -9.61 26.04
CA ILE A 98 9.56 -9.41 27.00
C ILE A 98 10.90 -9.49 26.25
N VAL A 99 11.70 -8.42 26.30
CA VAL A 99 12.99 -8.31 25.63
C VAL A 99 14.11 -8.10 26.65
N LYS A 100 15.17 -8.89 26.56
CA LYS A 100 16.41 -8.70 27.32
C LYS A 100 17.29 -7.65 26.63
N MET A 101 17.62 -6.58 27.34
CA MET A 101 18.54 -5.55 26.87
C MET A 101 19.99 -6.00 27.00
N ARG A 102 20.90 -5.37 26.24
CA ARG A 102 22.36 -5.59 26.39
C ARG A 102 22.87 -5.34 27.81
N SER A 103 22.20 -4.46 28.57
CA SER A 103 22.47 -4.19 29.99
C SER A 103 21.95 -5.26 30.95
N GLY A 104 21.41 -6.38 30.45
CA GLY A 104 20.86 -7.47 31.27
C GLY A 104 19.41 -7.25 31.75
N ARG A 105 18.90 -6.02 31.67
CA ARG A 105 17.55 -5.65 32.13
C ARG A 105 16.46 -6.19 31.20
N LEU A 106 15.35 -6.65 31.77
CA LEU A 106 14.17 -7.10 31.04
C LEU A 106 13.20 -5.93 30.87
N GLN A 107 12.60 -5.81 29.68
CA GLN A 107 11.59 -4.81 29.39
C GLN A 107 10.46 -5.41 28.57
N LEU A 108 9.23 -5.03 28.91
CA LEU A 108 8.09 -5.24 28.04
C LEU A 108 8.13 -4.20 26.92
N ARG A 109 8.26 -4.67 25.68
CA ARG A 109 8.30 -3.84 24.49
C ARG A 109 7.27 -4.33 23.48
N ARG A 110 6.49 -3.40 22.94
CA ARG A 110 5.76 -3.65 21.70
C ARG A 110 6.77 -3.92 20.60
N VAL A 111 6.51 -4.95 19.79
CA VAL A 111 7.29 -5.21 18.59
C VAL A 111 7.21 -3.97 17.71
N ARG A 112 8.35 -3.53 17.15
CA ARG A 112 8.36 -2.36 16.26
C ARG A 112 7.49 -2.69 15.04
N PRO A 113 6.39 -1.96 14.77
CA PRO A 113 5.34 -2.42 13.87
C PRO A 113 5.70 -2.38 12.37
N ARG A 114 6.97 -2.23 11.99
CA ARG A 114 7.37 -2.10 10.57
C ARG A 114 8.87 -2.33 10.37
N GLN A 115 9.38 -3.46 10.84
CA GLN A 115 10.73 -3.86 10.44
C GLN A 115 10.66 -4.47 9.04
N ILE A 116 11.62 -4.12 8.18
CA ILE A 116 11.82 -4.81 6.91
C ILE A 116 12.30 -6.23 7.25
N THR A 117 11.39 -7.18 7.18
CA THR A 117 11.67 -8.61 7.31
C THR A 117 12.16 -9.16 5.97
N ARG A 118 12.75 -10.36 5.96
CA ARG A 118 13.14 -11.00 4.69
C ARG A 118 11.98 -11.20 3.72
N ALA A 119 10.78 -11.49 4.22
CA ALA A 119 9.58 -11.63 3.38
C ALA A 119 9.24 -10.31 2.67
N VAL A 120 9.38 -9.18 3.36
CA VAL A 120 9.20 -7.84 2.79
C VAL A 120 10.30 -7.52 1.76
N GLU A 121 11.56 -7.88 2.04
CA GLU A 121 12.65 -7.74 1.07
C GLU A 121 12.37 -8.52 -0.20
N GLN A 122 11.93 -9.78 -0.06
CA GLN A 122 11.64 -10.63 -1.21
C GLN A 122 10.45 -10.11 -2.03
N ALA A 123 9.38 -9.65 -1.37
CA ALA A 123 8.23 -9.04 -2.05
C ALA A 123 8.64 -7.77 -2.82
N PHE A 124 9.50 -6.94 -2.20
CA PHE A 124 10.04 -5.75 -2.86
C PHE A 124 10.91 -6.10 -4.07
N LEU A 125 11.86 -7.05 -3.92
CA LEU A 125 12.76 -7.46 -5.00
C LEU A 125 12.02 -8.11 -6.16
N SER A 126 11.02 -8.93 -5.88
CA SER A 126 10.16 -9.54 -6.90
C SER A 126 9.35 -8.50 -7.68
N ALA A 127 8.80 -7.48 -7.01
CA ALA A 127 8.12 -6.38 -7.69
C ALA A 127 9.10 -5.51 -8.49
N LEU A 128 10.32 -5.34 -7.99
CA LEU A 128 11.35 -4.54 -8.65
C LEU A 128 11.85 -5.22 -9.93
N SER A 129 12.04 -6.53 -9.92
CA SER A 129 12.42 -7.32 -11.10
C SER A 129 11.33 -7.40 -12.16
N ALA A 130 10.08 -7.09 -11.84
CA ALA A 130 8.99 -7.08 -12.81
C ALA A 130 8.75 -5.69 -13.42
N THR A 131 9.16 -4.61 -12.74
CA THR A 131 8.71 -3.24 -13.09
C THR A 131 9.84 -2.22 -13.25
N ALA A 132 11.05 -2.53 -12.77
CA ALA A 132 12.17 -1.60 -12.61
C ALA A 132 11.82 -0.29 -11.86
N ASN A 133 10.66 -0.20 -11.20
CA ASN A 133 10.17 1.01 -10.55
C ASN A 133 10.23 0.87 -9.03
N VAL A 134 11.21 1.53 -8.41
CA VAL A 134 11.45 1.45 -6.96
C VAL A 134 10.28 1.98 -6.14
N ARG A 135 9.60 3.05 -6.59
CA ARG A 135 8.46 3.63 -5.86
C ARG A 135 7.27 2.68 -5.87
N LEU A 136 6.96 2.13 -7.05
CA LEU A 136 5.88 1.16 -7.24
C LEU A 136 6.15 -0.12 -6.43
N SER A 137 7.38 -0.63 -6.49
CA SER A 137 7.80 -1.85 -5.79
C SER A 137 7.78 -1.67 -4.27
N ALA A 138 8.18 -0.50 -3.77
CA ALA A 138 8.11 -0.19 -2.34
C ALA A 138 6.65 -0.11 -1.86
N ALA A 139 5.77 0.50 -2.65
CA ALA A 139 4.34 0.55 -2.36
C ALA A 139 3.72 -0.85 -2.33
N ALA A 140 4.08 -1.73 -3.29
CA ALA A 140 3.64 -3.12 -3.31
C ALA A 140 4.08 -3.91 -2.05
N ALA A 141 5.26 -3.62 -1.52
CA ALA A 141 5.74 -4.20 -0.27
C ALA A 141 5.17 -3.54 1.01
N GLY A 142 4.39 -2.46 0.88
CA GLY A 142 3.79 -1.74 2.01
C GLY A 142 4.77 -0.82 2.75
N PHE A 143 5.85 -0.36 2.10
CA PHE A 143 6.84 0.54 2.69
C PHE A 143 7.08 1.78 1.84
N HIS A 144 7.65 2.79 2.46
CA HIS A 144 8.13 3.96 1.73
C HIS A 144 9.48 3.63 1.06
N SER A 145 9.72 4.16 -0.14
CA SER A 145 10.96 3.87 -0.91
C SER A 145 12.24 4.22 -0.14
N ALA A 146 12.22 5.29 0.67
CA ALA A 146 13.34 5.67 1.54
C ALA A 146 13.76 4.54 2.50
N SER A 147 12.84 3.68 2.94
CA SER A 147 13.15 2.54 3.81
C SER A 147 14.04 1.52 3.11
N PHE A 148 13.82 1.26 1.81
CA PHE A 148 14.66 0.36 1.02
C PHE A 148 16.00 0.97 0.63
N TYR A 149 16.09 2.28 0.39
CA TYR A 149 17.39 2.94 0.23
C TYR A 149 18.21 2.93 1.53
N ALA A 150 17.56 3.12 2.68
CA ALA A 150 18.21 2.94 3.97
C ALA A 150 18.70 1.50 4.15
N ARG A 151 17.88 0.51 3.78
CA ARG A 151 18.25 -0.91 3.82
C ARG A 151 19.43 -1.25 2.89
N ARG A 152 19.44 -0.69 1.68
CA ARG A 152 20.54 -0.80 0.70
C ARG A 152 21.87 -0.29 1.27
N ARG A 153 21.86 0.82 2.01
CA ARG A 153 23.06 1.34 2.67
C ARG A 153 23.54 0.47 3.83
N GLN A 154 22.64 -0.25 4.49
CA GLN A 154 22.94 -1.06 5.67
C GLN A 154 23.36 -2.50 5.34
N SER A 155 22.92 -3.04 4.20
CA SER A 155 23.17 -4.44 3.82
C SER A 155 23.75 -4.52 2.40
N PRO A 156 25.05 -4.83 2.27
CA PRO A 156 25.69 -5.05 0.97
C PRO A 156 25.05 -6.18 0.16
N ALA A 157 24.58 -7.24 0.84
CA ALA A 157 23.88 -8.34 0.20
C ALA A 157 22.58 -7.86 -0.46
N PHE A 158 21.74 -7.12 0.28
CA PHE A 158 20.51 -6.53 -0.27
C PHE A 158 20.81 -5.54 -1.40
N ALA A 159 21.90 -4.78 -1.30
CA ALA A 159 22.29 -3.86 -2.37
C ALA A 159 22.66 -4.59 -3.68
N ARG A 160 23.29 -5.77 -3.57
CA ARG A 160 23.55 -6.63 -4.72
C ARG A 160 22.26 -7.17 -5.32
N GLU A 161 21.39 -7.76 -4.50
CA GLU A 161 20.11 -8.30 -4.98
C GLU A 161 19.23 -7.21 -5.60
N MET A 162 19.21 -6.01 -5.03
CA MET A 162 18.46 -4.87 -5.57
C MET A 162 19.01 -4.40 -6.93
N ARG A 163 20.31 -4.54 -7.17
CA ARG A 163 20.91 -4.24 -8.48
C ARG A 163 20.54 -5.29 -9.51
N LEU A 164 20.67 -6.58 -9.16
CA LEU A 164 20.27 -7.70 -10.02
C LEU A 164 18.78 -7.60 -10.38
N ALA A 165 17.92 -7.28 -9.41
CA ALA A 165 16.49 -7.06 -9.67
C ALA A 165 16.24 -5.88 -10.61
N LEU A 166 17.04 -4.80 -10.56
CA LEU A 166 16.92 -3.70 -11.51
C LEU A 166 17.34 -4.12 -12.92
N GLU A 167 18.44 -4.87 -13.05
CA GLU A 167 18.91 -5.41 -14.32
C GLU A 167 17.84 -6.30 -14.96
N THR A 168 17.31 -7.28 -14.21
CA THR A 168 16.20 -8.13 -14.67
C THR A 168 14.94 -7.33 -15.02
N GLY A 169 14.62 -6.29 -14.24
CA GLY A 169 13.49 -5.41 -14.52
C GLY A 169 13.65 -4.63 -15.83
N TYR A 170 14.87 -4.20 -16.16
CA TYR A 170 15.15 -3.54 -17.43
C TYR A 170 15.07 -4.50 -18.61
N GLU A 171 15.62 -5.72 -18.48
CA GLU A 171 15.48 -6.78 -19.50
C GLU A 171 14.01 -7.08 -19.80
N GLN A 172 13.16 -7.14 -18.76
CA GLN A 172 11.72 -7.36 -18.93
C GLN A 172 11.01 -6.18 -19.59
N LEU A 173 11.40 -4.95 -19.27
CA LEU A 173 10.86 -3.75 -19.94
C LEU A 173 11.28 -3.70 -21.42
N GLU A 174 12.52 -4.09 -21.73
CA GLU A 174 13.01 -4.18 -23.09
C GLU A 174 12.25 -5.26 -23.88
N MET A 175 12.06 -6.45 -23.29
CA MET A 175 11.27 -7.52 -23.90
C MET A 175 9.80 -7.09 -24.10
N ALA A 176 9.20 -6.41 -23.12
CA ALA A 176 7.84 -5.88 -23.24
C ALA A 176 7.73 -4.81 -24.34
N LEU A 177 8.76 -3.98 -24.51
CA LEU A 177 8.81 -2.99 -25.58
C LEU A 177 8.92 -3.65 -26.95
N LEU A 178 9.77 -4.68 -27.10
CA LEU A 178 9.90 -5.45 -28.33
C LEU A 178 8.62 -6.20 -28.66
N ALA A 179 7.96 -6.80 -27.67
CA ALA A 179 6.67 -7.44 -27.83
C ALA A 179 5.60 -6.44 -28.29
N ALA A 180 5.57 -5.23 -27.72
CA ALA A 180 4.65 -4.17 -28.14
C ALA A 180 4.96 -3.61 -29.54
N ALA A 181 6.17 -3.82 -30.06
CA ALA A 181 6.54 -3.43 -31.42
C ALA A 181 6.18 -4.50 -32.47
N GLU A 182 5.79 -5.71 -32.06
CA GLU A 182 5.36 -6.76 -32.98
C GLU A 182 4.06 -6.35 -33.69
N PRO A 183 3.97 -6.46 -35.03
CA PRO A 183 2.72 -6.19 -35.76
C PRO A 183 1.54 -7.01 -35.25
N GLN A 184 1.83 -8.16 -34.65
CA GLN A 184 0.87 -9.08 -34.07
C GLN A 184 0.43 -8.75 -32.65
N SER A 185 1.12 -7.84 -31.95
CA SER A 185 0.67 -7.32 -30.66
C SER A 185 -0.67 -6.57 -30.76
N TYR A 186 -1.03 -6.14 -31.98
CA TYR A 186 -2.31 -5.55 -32.34
C TYR A 186 -3.29 -6.58 -32.93
N LEU A 187 -2.96 -7.87 -33.07
CA LEU A 187 -3.91 -8.87 -33.62
C LEU A 187 -5.16 -9.00 -32.76
N ASP A 188 -5.02 -8.89 -31.44
CA ASP A 188 -6.16 -8.84 -30.50
C ASP A 188 -6.73 -7.43 -30.33
N ASP A 189 -6.11 -6.40 -30.92
CA ASP A 189 -6.83 -5.14 -31.12
C ASP A 189 -8.02 -5.34 -32.04
N ALA A 190 -8.10 -6.44 -32.81
CA ALA A 190 -9.26 -6.72 -33.65
C ALA A 190 -10.53 -7.14 -32.88
N TRP A 191 -10.45 -7.54 -31.61
CA TRP A 191 -11.65 -7.53 -30.73
C TRP A 191 -12.13 -6.09 -30.43
N ARG A 192 -11.30 -5.09 -30.75
CA ARG A 192 -11.62 -3.66 -30.83
C ARG A 192 -11.58 -3.12 -32.28
N HIS A 193 -11.39 -3.95 -33.32
CA HIS A 193 -11.45 -3.53 -34.74
C HIS A 193 -12.76 -3.98 -35.38
N ASN A 194 -13.36 -3.03 -36.09
CA ASN A 194 -14.76 -3.02 -36.50
C ASN A 194 -14.85 -3.21 -38.01
N ASP A 195 -14.12 -4.17 -38.58
CA ASP A 195 -14.21 -4.43 -40.01
C ASP A 195 -15.50 -5.20 -40.29
N PRO A 196 -16.47 -4.61 -41.03
CA PRO A 196 -17.75 -5.25 -41.26
C PRO A 196 -17.57 -6.46 -42.18
N PRO A 197 -18.33 -7.54 -41.96
CA PRO A 197 -18.27 -8.70 -42.85
C PRO A 197 -18.66 -8.30 -44.28
N PRO A 198 -18.13 -9.01 -45.31
CA PRO A 198 -18.40 -8.69 -46.70
C PRO A 198 -19.91 -8.78 -46.97
N ILE A 199 -20.45 -7.72 -47.56
CA ILE A 199 -21.88 -7.60 -47.84
C ILE A 199 -22.25 -8.63 -48.92
N PRO A 200 -23.27 -9.49 -48.71
CA PRO A 200 -23.71 -10.45 -49.71
C PRO A 200 -24.16 -9.75 -51.01
N SER A 201 -23.90 -10.36 -52.16
CA SER A 201 -24.37 -9.83 -53.44
C SER A 201 -25.89 -9.78 -53.47
N MET A 202 -26.46 -8.59 -53.61
CA MET A 202 -27.90 -8.35 -53.71
C MET A 202 -28.21 -7.41 -54.86
N THR A 203 -29.44 -7.47 -55.37
CA THR A 203 -29.89 -6.59 -56.45
C THR A 203 -29.96 -5.13 -55.95
N ALA A 204 -29.82 -4.17 -56.87
CA ALA A 204 -29.83 -2.75 -56.53
C ALA A 204 -31.12 -2.33 -55.78
N GLU A 205 -32.24 -2.96 -56.08
CA GLU A 205 -33.53 -2.69 -55.44
C GLU A 205 -33.57 -3.14 -53.97
N VAL A 206 -33.05 -4.34 -53.68
CA VAL A 206 -32.93 -4.84 -52.30
C VAL A 206 -31.95 -3.99 -51.50
N ALA A 207 -30.85 -3.55 -52.12
CA ALA A 207 -29.89 -2.64 -51.49
C ALA A 207 -30.55 -1.30 -51.13
N LEU A 208 -31.29 -0.69 -52.07
CA LEU A 208 -32.00 0.57 -51.84
C LEU A 208 -33.09 0.43 -50.77
N GLN A 209 -33.80 -0.70 -50.73
CA GLN A 209 -34.81 -0.96 -49.70
C GLN A 209 -34.20 -1.10 -48.31
N MET A 210 -33.08 -1.83 -48.17
CA MET A 210 -32.33 -1.93 -46.93
C MET A 210 -31.81 -0.56 -46.47
N LEU A 211 -31.28 0.25 -47.40
CA LEU A 211 -30.80 1.60 -47.10
C LEU A 211 -31.92 2.53 -46.63
N TYR A 212 -33.09 2.44 -47.26
CA TYR A 212 -34.28 3.20 -46.88
C TYR A 212 -34.78 2.83 -45.48
N LEU A 213 -34.84 1.52 -45.17
CA LEU A 213 -35.22 1.04 -43.84
C LEU A 213 -34.20 1.44 -42.77
N HIS A 214 -32.91 1.36 -43.09
CA HIS A 214 -31.84 1.80 -42.19
C HIS A 214 -31.89 3.32 -41.93
N ASN A 215 -32.06 4.14 -42.96
CA ASN A 215 -32.23 5.59 -42.84
C ASN A 215 -33.42 5.93 -41.92
N LYS A 216 -34.57 5.27 -42.11
CA LYS A 216 -35.71 5.39 -41.20
C LYS A 216 -35.36 4.99 -39.76
N SER A 217 -34.62 3.91 -39.54
CA SER A 217 -34.26 3.45 -38.19
C SER A 217 -33.29 4.40 -37.47
N VAL A 218 -32.28 4.92 -38.17
CA VAL A 218 -31.26 5.83 -37.62
C VAL A 218 -31.86 7.20 -37.32
N HIS A 219 -32.70 7.72 -38.21
CA HIS A 219 -33.35 9.02 -38.00
C HIS A 219 -34.56 8.98 -37.06
N GLN A 220 -35.10 7.80 -36.77
CA GLN A 220 -36.14 7.62 -35.74
C GLN A 220 -35.57 7.62 -34.32
N LEU A 221 -34.25 7.49 -34.14
CA LEU A 221 -33.58 7.87 -32.90
C LEU A 221 -33.58 9.40 -32.82
N ALA A 222 -34.70 9.97 -32.38
CA ALA A 222 -34.86 11.41 -32.24
C ALA A 222 -33.72 11.99 -31.39
N GLU A 223 -32.88 12.84 -32.00
CA GLU A 223 -31.82 13.51 -31.26
C GLU A 223 -32.42 14.25 -30.05
N PRO A 224 -31.83 14.10 -28.85
CA PRO A 224 -32.31 14.78 -27.67
C PRO A 224 -32.41 16.29 -27.89
N PRO A 225 -33.46 16.97 -27.38
CA PRO A 225 -33.72 18.39 -27.66
C PRO A 225 -32.55 19.34 -27.35
N HIS A 226 -31.67 18.95 -26.43
CA HIS A 226 -30.51 19.74 -26.01
C HIS A 226 -29.37 19.77 -27.05
N ILE A 227 -29.35 18.85 -28.01
CA ILE A 227 -28.31 18.75 -29.06
C ILE A 227 -28.67 19.61 -30.27
N LYS A 228 -29.97 19.79 -30.53
CA LYS A 228 -30.46 20.58 -31.67
C LYS A 228 -30.05 22.05 -31.57
N ARG A 229 -29.81 22.67 -32.74
CA ARG A 229 -29.53 24.11 -32.82
C ARG A 229 -30.80 24.91 -32.49
N ARG A 230 -30.66 25.95 -31.69
CA ARG A 230 -31.80 26.81 -31.34
C ARG A 230 -32.10 27.80 -32.47
N ARG A 231 -33.34 28.24 -32.56
CA ARG A 231 -33.77 29.18 -33.60
C ARG A 231 -33.10 30.54 -33.37
N GLY A 232 -32.38 31.04 -34.38
CA GLY A 232 -31.61 32.29 -34.32
C GLY A 232 -30.20 32.14 -33.74
N GLU A 233 -29.81 30.96 -33.27
CA GLU A 233 -28.45 30.68 -32.79
C GLU A 233 -27.48 30.63 -33.98
N SER A 234 -26.38 31.38 -33.88
CA SER A 234 -25.28 31.29 -34.83
C SER A 234 -24.61 29.91 -34.72
N ILE A 235 -23.98 29.48 -35.80
CA ILE A 235 -23.35 28.15 -35.87
C ILE A 235 -22.22 28.04 -34.84
N GLU A 236 -21.44 29.11 -34.67
CA GLU A 236 -20.31 29.16 -33.73
C GLU A 236 -20.77 29.06 -32.27
N ALA A 237 -21.86 29.74 -31.91
CA ALA A 237 -22.46 29.63 -30.58
C ALA A 237 -23.02 28.21 -30.30
N HIS A 238 -23.60 27.56 -31.32
CA HIS A 238 -24.06 26.18 -31.22
C HIS A 238 -22.91 25.20 -30.99
N SER A 239 -21.80 25.35 -31.72
CA SER A 239 -20.61 24.51 -31.59
C SER A 239 -19.95 24.65 -30.22
N TYR A 240 -19.79 25.88 -29.72
CA TYR A 240 -19.21 26.13 -28.40
C TYR A 240 -20.07 25.53 -27.28
N ARG A 241 -21.39 25.69 -27.36
CA ARG A 241 -22.35 25.09 -26.41
C ARG A 241 -22.30 23.56 -26.42
N LEU A 242 -22.15 22.93 -27.59
CA LEU A 242 -22.04 21.48 -27.69
C LEU A 242 -20.72 20.99 -27.08
N GLY A 243 -19.63 21.75 -27.27
CA GLY A 243 -18.32 21.50 -26.68
C GLY A 243 -18.35 21.49 -25.15
N GLU A 244 -18.86 22.56 -24.55
CA GLU A 244 -19.04 22.67 -23.09
C GLU A 244 -19.89 21.52 -22.51
N MET A 245 -20.97 21.16 -23.22
CA MET A 245 -21.83 20.05 -22.81
C MET A 245 -21.11 18.69 -22.86
N TYR A 246 -20.25 18.49 -23.86
CA TYR A 246 -19.46 17.28 -24.00
C TYR A 246 -18.41 17.17 -22.88
N GLU A 247 -17.72 18.27 -22.59
CA GLU A 247 -16.73 18.35 -21.51
C GLU A 247 -17.38 18.08 -20.14
N ALA A 248 -18.52 18.72 -19.84
CA ALA A 248 -19.25 18.47 -18.61
C ALA A 248 -19.80 17.02 -18.50
N ARG A 249 -20.10 16.36 -19.63
CA ARG A 249 -20.51 14.94 -19.64
C ARG A 249 -19.33 14.03 -19.32
N GLN A 250 -18.14 14.33 -19.86
CA GLN A 250 -16.93 13.57 -19.61
C GLN A 250 -16.49 13.66 -18.14
N GLU A 251 -16.65 14.83 -17.53
CA GLU A 251 -16.36 15.02 -16.10
C GLU A 251 -17.29 14.18 -15.21
N ARG A 252 -18.60 14.20 -15.48
CA ARG A 252 -19.56 13.36 -14.75
C ARG A 252 -19.26 11.87 -14.90
N GLN A 253 -18.91 11.41 -16.09
CA GLN A 253 -18.53 9.99 -16.30
C GLN A 253 -17.26 9.61 -15.52
N ARG A 254 -16.29 10.52 -15.42
CA ARG A 254 -15.09 10.31 -14.59
C ARG A 254 -15.44 10.26 -13.11
N GLU A 255 -16.32 11.14 -12.64
CA GLU A 255 -16.80 11.16 -11.27
C GLU A 255 -17.58 9.88 -10.93
N GLU A 256 -18.49 9.44 -11.81
CA GLU A 256 -19.23 8.19 -11.67
C GLU A 256 -18.31 6.97 -11.65
N PHE A 257 -17.32 6.91 -12.54
CA PHE A 257 -16.29 5.85 -12.52
C PHE A 257 -15.52 5.86 -11.19
N ASN A 258 -15.15 7.03 -10.69
CA ASN A 258 -14.45 7.18 -9.42
C ASN A 258 -15.32 6.77 -8.21
N ILE A 259 -16.61 7.09 -8.24
CA ILE A 259 -17.57 6.68 -7.22
C ILE A 259 -17.81 5.17 -7.28
N ALA A 260 -17.92 4.59 -8.47
CA ALA A 260 -18.09 3.15 -8.69
C ALA A 260 -16.85 2.34 -8.25
N GLU A 261 -15.64 2.81 -8.56
CA GLU A 261 -14.41 2.20 -8.04
C GLU A 261 -14.29 2.36 -6.51
N ALA A 262 -14.71 3.50 -5.95
CA ALA A 262 -14.75 3.71 -4.50
C ALA A 262 -15.75 2.78 -3.80
N ALA A 263 -16.92 2.56 -4.39
CA ALA A 263 -17.93 1.65 -3.88
C ALA A 263 -17.49 0.18 -4.00
N ARG A 264 -16.90 -0.24 -5.13
CA ARG A 264 -16.32 -1.58 -5.31
C ARG A 264 -15.24 -1.87 -4.26
N ARG A 265 -14.41 -0.87 -3.98
CA ARG A 265 -13.38 -0.97 -2.92
C ARG A 265 -13.99 -1.10 -1.53
N ALA A 266 -15.04 -0.35 -1.23
CA ALA A 266 -15.76 -0.46 0.03
C ALA A 266 -16.46 -1.83 0.20
N GLY A 267 -16.91 -2.45 -0.89
CA GLY A 267 -17.56 -3.76 -0.92
C GLY A 267 -16.62 -4.97 -0.85
N GLY A 268 -15.30 -4.78 -0.84
CA GLY A 268 -14.33 -5.85 -0.63
C GLY A 268 -14.25 -6.90 -1.74
N THR A 269 -14.92 -6.69 -2.88
CA THR A 269 -14.95 -7.62 -4.01
C THR A 269 -13.59 -7.58 -4.73
N PRO A 270 -12.85 -8.70 -4.78
CA PRO A 270 -11.70 -8.84 -5.66
C PRO A 270 -12.14 -8.54 -7.09
N HIS A 271 -11.26 -8.02 -7.94
CA HIS A 271 -11.56 -8.07 -9.37
C HIS A 271 -11.63 -9.57 -9.73
N LEU A 272 -12.83 -10.10 -9.96
CA LEU A 272 -13.10 -11.55 -9.94
C LEU A 272 -12.67 -12.26 -11.21
N PHE A 273 -12.76 -11.57 -12.34
CA PHE A 273 -12.40 -12.12 -13.64
C PHE A 273 -11.70 -11.05 -14.46
N GLY A 274 -10.62 -11.48 -15.10
CA GLY A 274 -9.56 -10.63 -15.61
C GLY A 274 -8.31 -10.83 -14.75
N PRO A 275 -7.12 -10.97 -15.37
CA PRO A 275 -5.89 -11.14 -14.62
C PRO A 275 -5.81 -10.06 -13.53
N LYS A 276 -5.27 -10.38 -12.35
CA LYS A 276 -4.39 -9.37 -11.75
C LYS A 276 -3.40 -9.12 -12.86
N ILE A 277 -3.41 -7.93 -13.44
CA ILE A 277 -2.38 -7.54 -14.39
C ILE A 277 -1.06 -7.65 -13.61
N LEU A 278 -0.40 -8.80 -13.74
CA LEU A 278 1.02 -8.99 -13.61
C LEU A 278 1.44 -9.63 -14.94
N PRO A 279 2.42 -9.02 -15.63
CA PRO A 279 2.75 -9.34 -17.01
C PRO A 279 3.39 -10.74 -17.17
N LEU A 280 3.24 -11.27 -18.39
CA LEU A 280 3.47 -12.62 -18.88
C LEU A 280 4.82 -13.27 -18.48
N PRO A 281 4.87 -14.61 -18.26
CA PRO A 281 6.10 -15.36 -18.34
C PRO A 281 6.28 -16.03 -19.70
N ALA A 282 7.54 -16.37 -19.91
CA ALA A 282 7.98 -17.60 -20.56
C ALA A 282 7.74 -17.63 -22.06
N LEU A 283 8.74 -18.11 -22.79
CA LEU A 283 8.40 -18.56 -24.12
C LEU A 283 9.20 -19.73 -24.65
N ASP A 284 9.84 -20.61 -23.85
CA ASP A 284 10.88 -21.47 -24.42
C ASP A 284 11.96 -22.23 -23.59
N GLN A 285 12.64 -21.76 -22.57
CA GLN A 285 13.01 -20.40 -22.59
C GLN A 285 13.52 -20.08 -24.07
N VAL A 286 13.50 -18.87 -24.68
CA VAL A 286 13.65 -18.75 -26.17
C VAL A 286 15.09 -18.68 -26.75
N THR A 287 15.63 -19.85 -27.13
CA THR A 287 16.63 -20.27 -28.18
C THR A 287 18.00 -19.53 -28.35
N GLY A 288 19.11 -20.14 -28.82
CA GLY A 288 19.30 -21.30 -29.69
C GLY A 288 19.60 -20.95 -31.18
N TRP A 289 19.45 -19.69 -31.62
CA TRP A 289 19.71 -19.31 -33.02
C TRP A 289 21.21 -19.21 -33.36
N SER A 290 21.70 -20.27 -34.00
CA SER A 290 23.10 -20.65 -34.22
C SER A 290 23.74 -20.16 -35.52
N LYS A 291 25.08 -20.09 -35.49
CA LYS A 291 26.05 -20.10 -36.60
C LYS A 291 25.60 -20.91 -37.82
N ALA A 292 25.66 -20.32 -39.02
CA ALA A 292 25.79 -21.05 -40.29
C ALA A 292 26.84 -20.40 -41.20
N ASN A 293 27.79 -21.23 -41.62
CA ASN A 293 29.02 -20.94 -42.37
C ASN A 293 28.79 -20.35 -43.77
N ALA A 294 29.64 -19.39 -44.15
CA ALA A 294 29.87 -19.02 -45.55
C ALA A 294 30.96 -19.93 -46.17
N ARG A 295 30.52 -20.81 -47.08
CA ARG A 295 31.18 -21.47 -48.24
C ARG A 295 32.69 -21.81 -48.25
N LYS A 296 32.98 -23.07 -48.61
CA LYS A 296 34.16 -23.57 -49.35
C LYS A 296 34.08 -23.19 -50.85
N GLY A 297 35.25 -23.06 -51.48
CA GLY A 297 35.59 -23.60 -52.82
C GLY A 297 35.14 -22.82 -54.03
#